data_AF-X1G495-F1
#
_entry.id   AF-X1G495-F1
#
_cell.length_a   1.000
_cell.length_b   1.000
_cell.length_c   1.000
_cell.angle_alpha   90.00
_cell.angle_beta   90.00
_cell.angle_gamma   90.00
#
_symmetry.space_group_name_H-M   'P 1'
#
loop_
_entity.id
_entity.type
_entity.pdbx_description
1 polymer ?
#
loop_
_entity_poly.entity_id
_entity_poly.type
_entity_poly.pdbx_seq_one_letter_code
_entity_poly.pdbx_strand_id
1 'polypeptide(L)'
;PRTIKVVPFVSDEVVYLSADEEDKYVIAQANARLDENGQFIDEKVEARLESRYLREVPDKIDLMDVSPKQIVSVAASLIPFLEHDDANRALMGSNMQRQAVPLLCPEAPLVATGMEMEAAKYSGQALFAKNAGLVTSVTSSQIVITGDNSDKDSYPLMKFVRTNQGTCINQRSTVNIGDRVEPGQVLADSSATEQGELALGQN
;
A
#
# COMPACT_ATOMS: atom_id res chain seq x y z
N PRO A 1 32.39 -40.18 1.46
CA PRO A 1 31.33 -39.33 0.87
C PRO A 1 30.75 -38.38 1.92
N ARG A 2 31.02 -37.06 1.80
CA ARG A 2 30.33 -36.05 2.63
C ARG A 2 28.93 -35.87 2.07
N THR A 3 27.92 -36.23 2.85
CA THR A 3 26.51 -35.97 2.52
C THR A 3 26.25 -34.49 2.75
N ILE A 4 26.17 -33.70 1.68
CA ILE A 4 25.74 -32.31 1.75
C ILE A 4 24.21 -32.35 1.84
N LYS A 5 23.65 -31.94 2.97
CA LYS A 5 22.19 -31.82 3.13
C LYS A 5 21.75 -30.59 2.35
N VAL A 6 21.02 -30.79 1.26
CA VAL A 6 20.33 -29.70 0.57
C VAL A 6 19.14 -29.33 1.44
N VAL A 7 19.04 -28.05 1.81
CA VAL A 7 17.95 -27.52 2.63
C VAL A 7 17.14 -26.56 1.76
N PRO A 8 15.80 -26.68 1.74
CA PRO A 8 14.95 -25.73 1.02
C PRO A 8 15.07 -24.34 1.65
N PHE A 9 15.12 -23.32 0.79
CA PHE A 9 15.17 -21.91 1.19
C PHE A 9 14.21 -21.10 0.32
N VAL A 10 13.67 -20.02 0.87
CA VAL A 10 12.80 -19.07 0.18
C VAL A 10 13.67 -18.11 -0.63
N SER A 11 13.43 -18.07 -1.93
CA SER A 11 14.10 -17.14 -2.85
C SER A 11 13.32 -15.83 -3.01
N ASP A 12 14.02 -14.75 -3.41
CA ASP A 12 13.40 -13.47 -3.79
C ASP A 12 12.75 -13.48 -5.19
N GLU A 13 12.77 -14.62 -5.89
CA GLU A 13 12.15 -14.77 -7.21
C GLU A 13 10.62 -14.82 -7.09
N VAL A 14 9.95 -13.83 -7.67
CA VAL A 14 8.48 -13.73 -7.67
C VAL A 14 7.93 -14.25 -8.99
N VAL A 15 7.00 -15.20 -8.91
CA VAL A 15 6.30 -15.78 -10.06
C VAL A 15 4.81 -15.48 -9.96
N TYR A 16 4.21 -15.04 -11.06
CA TYR A 16 2.77 -14.87 -11.18
C TYR A 16 2.16 -16.13 -11.73
N LEU A 17 1.19 -16.68 -11.01
CA LEU A 17 0.48 -17.91 -11.38
C LEU A 17 -1.00 -17.63 -11.63
N SER A 18 -1.55 -18.32 -12.63
CA SER A 18 -3.00 -18.44 -12.79
C SER A 18 -3.56 -19.51 -11.84
N ALA A 19 -4.87 -19.51 -11.61
CA ALA A 19 -5.52 -20.47 -10.71
C ALA A 19 -5.25 -21.94 -11.09
N ASP A 20 -5.27 -22.27 -12.39
CA ASP A 20 -5.00 -23.62 -12.90
C ASP A 20 -3.52 -24.04 -12.73
N GLU A 21 -2.61 -23.08 -12.62
CA GLU A 21 -1.19 -23.31 -12.36
C GLU A 21 -0.91 -23.44 -10.86
N GLU A 22 -1.56 -22.61 -10.04
CA GLU A 22 -1.49 -22.64 -8.57
C GLU A 22 -1.86 -24.00 -8.00
N ASP A 23 -2.91 -24.66 -8.52
CA ASP A 23 -3.37 -25.97 -8.04
C ASP A 23 -2.30 -27.08 -8.09
N LYS A 24 -1.24 -26.90 -8.88
CA LYS A 24 -0.16 -27.89 -9.05
C LYS A 24 0.93 -27.79 -7.98
N TYR A 25 0.96 -26.70 -7.21
CA TYR A 25 2.03 -26.36 -6.29
C TYR A 25 1.56 -26.31 -4.84
N VAL A 26 2.44 -26.69 -3.91
CA VAL A 26 2.21 -26.51 -2.47
C VAL A 26 2.72 -25.14 -2.04
N ILE A 27 1.81 -24.26 -1.61
CA ILE A 27 2.12 -22.87 -1.25
C ILE A 27 2.09 -22.68 0.26
N ALA A 28 3.21 -22.27 0.84
CA ALA A 28 3.31 -21.90 2.25
C ALA A 28 2.72 -20.50 2.52
N GLN A 29 2.18 -20.30 3.73
CA GLN A 29 1.71 -18.99 4.17
C GLN A 29 2.87 -18.01 4.40
N ALA A 30 2.61 -16.71 4.17
CA ALA A 30 3.59 -15.64 4.35
C ALA A 30 4.08 -15.44 5.81
N ASN A 31 3.37 -15.98 6.80
CA ASN A 31 3.70 -15.91 8.23
C ASN A 31 4.58 -17.08 8.71
N ALA A 32 4.99 -17.98 7.82
CA ALA A 32 5.90 -19.07 8.15
C ALA A 32 7.23 -18.53 8.71
N ARG A 33 7.76 -19.18 9.74
CA ARG A 33 8.98 -18.72 10.43
C ARG A 33 10.22 -19.14 9.65
N LEU A 34 11.02 -18.16 9.23
CA LEU A 34 12.26 -18.35 8.48
C LEU A 34 13.48 -17.95 9.32
N ASP A 35 14.63 -18.56 9.03
CA ASP A 35 15.94 -18.18 9.57
C ASP A 35 16.61 -17.07 8.73
N GLU A 36 17.81 -16.63 9.13
CA GLU A 36 18.58 -15.59 8.42
C GLU A 36 19.00 -15.98 6.99
N ASN A 37 18.96 -17.28 6.66
CA ASN A 37 19.28 -17.81 5.33
C ASN A 37 18.02 -18.11 4.50
N GLY A 38 16.83 -17.71 4.97
CA GLY A 38 15.56 -17.96 4.29
C GLY A 38 15.06 -19.41 4.40
N GLN A 39 15.57 -20.21 5.33
CA GLN A 39 15.17 -21.60 5.54
C GLN A 39 14.04 -21.68 6.58
N PHE A 40 13.13 -22.64 6.40
CA PHE A 40 12.06 -22.88 7.37
C PHE A 40 12.59 -23.41 8.70
N ILE A 41 12.20 -22.78 9.81
CA ILE A 41 12.59 -23.17 11.17
C ILE A 41 11.76 -24.37 11.66
N ASP A 42 10.47 -24.39 11.31
CA ASP A 42 9.53 -25.39 11.80
C ASP A 42 9.61 -26.68 10.97
N GLU A 43 9.50 -27.85 11.63
CA GLU A 43 9.53 -29.16 10.95
C GLU A 43 8.32 -29.38 10.03
N LYS A 44 7.21 -28.69 10.31
CA LYS A 44 6.00 -28.70 9.49
C LYS A 44 5.46 -27.28 9.37
N VAL A 45 5.19 -26.87 8.14
CA VAL A 45 4.70 -25.53 7.80
C VAL A 45 3.26 -25.63 7.31
N GLU A 46 2.45 -24.62 7.63
CA GLU A 46 1.10 -24.52 7.10
C GLU A 46 1.13 -24.10 5.63
N ALA A 47 0.53 -24.93 4.80
CA ALA A 47 0.49 -24.75 3.35
C ALA A 47 -0.91 -24.98 2.81
N ARG A 48 -1.16 -24.45 1.61
CA ARG A 48 -2.33 -24.75 0.80
C ARG A 48 -1.93 -25.55 -0.43
N LEU A 49 -2.77 -26.53 -0.78
CA LEU A 49 -2.73 -27.27 -2.03
C LEU A 49 -4.17 -27.39 -2.52
N GLU A 50 -4.45 -26.85 -3.70
CA GLU A 50 -5.81 -26.72 -4.22
C GLU A 50 -6.71 -25.99 -3.18
N SER A 51 -7.86 -26.57 -2.85
CA SER A 51 -8.78 -26.07 -1.82
C SER A 51 -8.50 -26.61 -0.41
N ARG A 52 -7.34 -27.24 -0.16
CA ARG A 52 -7.04 -27.91 1.11
C ARG A 52 -5.92 -27.22 1.89
N TYR A 53 -6.17 -27.02 3.17
CA TYR A 53 -5.16 -26.60 4.14
C TYR A 53 -4.50 -27.82 4.76
N LEU A 54 -3.18 -27.85 4.74
CA LEU A 54 -2.39 -28.99 5.19
C LEU A 54 -1.08 -28.54 5.82
N ARG A 55 -0.45 -29.44 6.57
CA ARG A 55 0.86 -29.21 7.19
C ARG A 55 1.88 -30.14 6.56
N GLU A 56 2.81 -29.59 5.80
CA GLU A 56 3.83 -30.35 5.07
C GLU A 56 5.23 -30.03 5.56
N VAL A 57 6.15 -30.93 5.23
CA VAL A 57 7.57 -30.73 5.49
C VAL A 57 8.14 -29.68 4.53
N PRO A 58 9.10 -28.85 4.96
CA PRO A 58 9.76 -27.84 4.11
C PRO A 58 10.21 -28.35 2.74
N ASP A 59 10.66 -29.60 2.66
CA ASP A 59 11.16 -30.23 1.42
C ASP A 59 10.09 -30.41 0.32
N LYS A 60 8.80 -30.28 0.67
CA LYS A 60 7.67 -30.41 -0.26
C LYS A 60 6.97 -29.08 -0.55
N ILE A 61 7.50 -27.97 -0.04
CA ILE A 61 6.94 -26.64 -0.30
C ILE A 61 7.57 -26.13 -1.59
N ASP A 62 6.73 -25.78 -2.56
CA ASP A 62 7.20 -25.28 -3.85
C ASP A 62 7.30 -23.76 -3.86
N LEU A 63 6.36 -23.08 -3.20
CA LEU A 63 6.19 -21.63 -3.24
C LEU A 63 5.74 -21.08 -1.89
N MET A 64 5.83 -19.76 -1.71
CA MET A 64 5.38 -19.04 -0.51
C MET A 64 4.64 -17.76 -0.90
N ASP A 65 3.58 -17.43 -0.16
CA ASP A 65 2.86 -16.17 -0.35
C ASP A 65 3.78 -14.96 -0.09
N VAL A 66 3.63 -13.91 -0.90
CA VAL A 66 4.51 -12.73 -0.86
C VAL A 66 4.20 -11.81 0.32
N SER A 67 2.93 -11.75 0.73
CA SER A 67 2.47 -10.88 1.81
C SER A 67 1.25 -11.45 2.50
N PRO A 68 1.11 -11.29 3.84
CA PRO A 68 -0.12 -11.62 4.55
C PRO A 68 -1.34 -10.85 4.03
N LYS A 69 -1.13 -9.68 3.41
CA LYS A 69 -2.19 -8.85 2.83
C LYS A 69 -2.60 -9.27 1.41
N GLN A 70 -1.97 -10.29 0.81
CA GLN A 70 -2.19 -10.70 -0.58
C GLN A 70 -3.66 -11.10 -0.87
N ILE A 71 -4.36 -11.64 0.12
CA ILE A 71 -5.75 -12.10 -0.03
C ILE A 71 -6.80 -11.01 0.18
N VAL A 72 -6.42 -9.85 0.71
CA VAL A 72 -7.36 -8.78 1.07
C VAL A 72 -7.32 -7.63 0.06
N SER A 73 -8.47 -6.99 -0.16
CA SER A 73 -8.55 -5.79 -1.01
C SER A 73 -7.86 -4.58 -0.36
N VAL A 74 -7.62 -3.53 -1.15
CA VAL A 74 -7.06 -2.26 -0.64
C VAL A 74 -7.93 -1.69 0.49
N ALA A 75 -9.26 -1.71 0.35
CA ALA A 75 -10.17 -1.18 1.38
C ALA A 75 -10.15 -2.02 2.66
N ALA A 76 -10.15 -3.36 2.53
CA ALA A 76 -10.03 -4.23 3.70
C ALA A 76 -8.66 -4.08 4.39
N SER A 77 -7.61 -3.85 3.61
CA SER A 77 -6.25 -3.61 4.12
C SER A 77 -6.10 -2.30 4.89
N LEU A 78 -7.06 -1.37 4.80
CA LEU A 78 -7.10 -0.13 5.58
C LEU A 78 -7.76 -0.31 6.96
N ILE A 79 -8.31 -1.49 7.26
CA ILE A 79 -8.89 -1.78 8.59
C ILE A 79 -7.77 -2.28 9.50
N PRO A 80 -7.37 -1.53 10.54
CA PRO A 80 -6.42 -2.04 11.53
C PRO A 80 -7.06 -3.18 12.33
N PHE A 81 -6.27 -4.18 12.72
CA PHE A 81 -6.73 -5.34 13.50
C PHE A 81 -7.82 -6.16 12.80
N LEU A 82 -7.79 -6.23 11.46
CA LEU A 82 -8.76 -6.95 10.64
C LEU A 82 -8.91 -8.43 11.07
N GLU A 83 -7.82 -9.06 11.50
CA GLU A 83 -7.79 -10.43 12.01
C GLU A 83 -8.62 -10.65 13.29
N HIS A 84 -8.98 -9.57 13.99
CA HIS A 84 -9.81 -9.58 15.19
C HIS A 84 -11.29 -9.28 14.90
N ASP A 85 -11.64 -8.91 13.67
CA ASP A 85 -13.01 -8.62 13.25
C ASP A 85 -13.63 -9.82 12.51
N ASP A 86 -14.95 -10.00 12.65
CA ASP A 86 -15.66 -10.98 11.83
C ASP A 86 -15.81 -10.50 10.38
N ALA A 87 -15.89 -11.46 9.46
CA ALA A 87 -15.91 -11.18 8.02
C ALA A 87 -17.09 -10.28 7.58
N ASN A 88 -18.26 -10.38 8.21
CA ASN A 88 -19.42 -9.57 7.84
C ASN A 88 -19.21 -8.11 8.26
N ARG A 89 -18.64 -7.88 9.44
CA ARG A 89 -18.29 -6.53 9.92
C ARG A 89 -17.16 -5.92 9.11
N ALA A 90 -16.12 -6.70 8.81
CA ALA A 90 -15.02 -6.26 7.94
C ALA A 90 -15.52 -5.85 6.55
N LEU A 91 -16.45 -6.63 5.97
CA LEU A 91 -17.10 -6.30 4.70
C LEU A 91 -17.89 -4.99 4.78
N MET A 92 -18.68 -4.80 5.85
CA MET A 92 -19.42 -3.56 6.07
C MET A 92 -18.47 -2.37 6.24
N GLY A 93 -17.42 -2.51 7.05
CA GLY A 93 -16.41 -1.47 7.28
C GLY A 93 -15.72 -1.04 5.98
N SER A 94 -15.27 -2.00 5.19
CA SER A 94 -14.63 -1.74 3.88
C SER A 94 -15.56 -0.99 2.92
N ASN A 95 -16.87 -1.30 2.96
CA ASN A 95 -17.86 -0.62 2.13
C ASN A 95 -18.20 0.79 2.65
N MET A 96 -18.28 0.95 3.97
CA MET A 96 -18.55 2.24 4.61
C MET A 96 -17.41 3.23 4.39
N GLN A 97 -16.14 2.78 4.37
CA GLN A 97 -14.99 3.63 4.03
C GLN A 97 -15.16 4.36 2.69
N ARG A 98 -15.71 3.68 1.67
CA ARG A 98 -15.96 4.28 0.34
C ARG A 98 -17.09 5.30 0.32
N GLN A 99 -17.88 5.38 1.39
CA GLN A 99 -18.98 6.31 1.55
C GLN A 99 -18.59 7.52 2.41
N ALA A 100 -17.36 7.54 2.93
CA ALA A 100 -16.85 8.67 3.69
C ALA A 100 -16.90 9.96 2.86
N VAL A 101 -17.40 11.03 3.47
CA VAL A 101 -17.50 12.35 2.85
C VAL A 101 -16.26 13.16 3.23
N PRO A 102 -15.57 13.80 2.28
CA PRO A 102 -14.40 14.62 2.58
C PRO A 102 -14.74 15.76 3.54
N LEU A 103 -13.95 15.89 4.60
CA LEU A 103 -14.10 16.95 5.61
C LEU A 103 -13.43 18.25 5.14
N LEU A 104 -13.71 19.36 5.83
CA LEU A 104 -13.01 20.62 5.60
C LEU A 104 -11.53 20.53 6.00
N CYS A 105 -11.25 19.86 7.11
CA CYS A 105 -9.91 19.60 7.63
C CYS A 105 -9.83 18.11 7.98
N PRO A 106 -9.51 17.21 7.03
CA PRO A 106 -9.32 15.80 7.33
C PRO A 106 -8.04 15.61 8.17
N GLU A 107 -8.05 14.59 9.04
CA GLU A 107 -6.93 14.23 9.90
C GLU A 107 -6.52 12.77 9.62
N ALA A 108 -5.22 12.52 9.49
CA ALA A 108 -4.65 11.20 9.31
C ALA A 108 -4.93 10.34 10.56
N PRO A 109 -5.27 9.06 10.38
CA PRO A 109 -5.58 8.18 11.50
C PRO A 109 -4.34 7.96 12.37
N LEU A 110 -4.48 8.11 13.70
CA LEU A 110 -3.39 7.80 14.64
C LEU A 110 -3.02 6.31 14.63
N VAL A 111 -3.98 5.45 14.29
CA VAL A 111 -3.78 4.00 14.15
C VAL A 111 -4.00 3.63 12.68
N ALA A 112 -2.90 3.35 11.97
CA ALA A 112 -2.85 3.12 10.54
C ALA A 112 -2.31 1.71 10.21
N THR A 113 -2.57 1.22 9.00
CA THR A 113 -2.05 -0.08 8.52
C THR A 113 -0.84 0.03 7.59
N GLY A 114 -0.51 1.25 7.18
CA GLY A 114 0.51 1.59 6.19
C GLY A 114 0.01 1.53 4.75
N MET A 115 -1.25 1.17 4.52
CA MET A 115 -1.86 1.16 3.17
C MET A 115 -2.40 2.54 2.76
N GLU A 116 -2.54 3.46 3.71
CA GLU A 116 -3.11 4.79 3.54
C GLU A 116 -2.31 5.63 2.53
N MET A 117 -0.99 5.59 2.61
CA MET A 117 -0.10 6.30 1.69
C MET A 117 -0.18 5.76 0.26
N GLU A 118 -0.11 4.44 0.09
CA GLU A 118 -0.22 3.81 -1.24
C GLU A 118 -1.62 4.01 -1.83
N ALA A 119 -2.68 3.91 -1.01
CA ALA A 119 -4.04 4.19 -1.44
C ALA A 119 -4.23 5.64 -1.91
N ALA A 120 -3.71 6.61 -1.15
CA ALA A 120 -3.75 8.03 -1.54
C ALA A 120 -2.92 8.29 -2.79
N LYS A 121 -1.74 7.69 -2.91
CA LYS A 121 -0.84 7.81 -4.06
C LYS A 121 -1.46 7.32 -5.36
N TYR A 122 -2.04 6.12 -5.36
CA TYR A 122 -2.68 5.56 -6.56
C TYR A 122 -4.11 6.06 -6.80
N SER A 123 -4.71 6.81 -5.86
CA SER A 123 -6.01 7.45 -6.07
C SER A 123 -5.98 8.54 -7.14
N GLY A 124 -4.80 9.13 -7.40
CA GLY A 124 -4.62 10.27 -8.30
C GLY A 124 -5.16 11.60 -7.78
N GLN A 125 -5.63 11.66 -6.53
CA GLN A 125 -6.15 12.90 -5.94
C GLN A 125 -5.06 13.76 -5.29
N ALA A 126 -4.07 13.14 -4.65
CA ALA A 126 -2.90 13.84 -4.13
C ALA A 126 -1.86 14.02 -5.24
N LEU A 127 -1.07 15.10 -5.18
CA LEU A 127 -0.01 15.37 -6.13
C LEU A 127 1.33 14.99 -5.53
N PHE A 128 2.12 14.25 -6.31
CA PHE A 128 3.46 13.82 -5.93
C PHE A 128 4.48 14.36 -6.92
N ALA A 129 5.70 14.62 -6.43
CA ALA A 129 6.79 15.12 -7.24
C ALA A 129 7.27 14.05 -8.21
N LYS A 130 7.39 14.40 -9.50
CA LYS A 130 7.93 13.47 -10.51
C LYS A 130 9.45 13.42 -10.49
N ASN A 131 10.07 14.57 -10.23
CA ASN A 131 11.51 14.77 -10.26
C ASN A 131 11.98 15.43 -8.97
N ALA A 132 13.26 15.23 -8.65
CA ALA A 132 13.91 15.97 -7.58
C ALA A 132 14.07 17.45 -7.98
N GLY A 133 13.94 18.36 -7.02
CA GLY A 133 14.16 19.78 -7.29
C GLY A 133 13.86 20.70 -6.12
N LEU A 134 14.05 22.00 -6.34
CA LEU A 134 13.75 23.05 -5.38
C LEU A 134 12.39 23.67 -5.68
N VAL A 135 11.54 23.80 -4.66
CA VAL A 135 10.26 24.50 -4.76
C VAL A 135 10.51 26.00 -4.90
N THR A 136 10.25 26.54 -6.08
CA THR A 136 10.52 27.95 -6.40
C THR A 136 9.32 28.87 -6.23
N SER A 137 8.11 28.33 -6.38
CA SER A 137 6.87 29.08 -6.19
C SER A 137 5.77 28.16 -5.69
N VAL A 138 5.06 28.61 -4.66
CA VAL A 138 3.86 27.95 -4.13
C VAL A 138 2.75 28.98 -4.09
N THR A 139 1.68 28.74 -4.84
CA THR A 139 0.45 29.54 -4.76
C THR A 139 -0.74 28.64 -4.49
N SER A 140 -1.88 29.23 -4.17
CA SER A 140 -3.14 28.48 -4.00
C SER A 140 -3.62 27.79 -5.28
N SER A 141 -3.07 28.15 -6.45
CA SER A 141 -3.47 27.63 -7.76
C SER A 141 -2.43 26.73 -8.42
N GLN A 142 -1.15 26.83 -8.06
CA GLN A 142 -0.09 26.02 -8.66
C GLN A 142 1.16 25.91 -7.78
N ILE A 143 1.91 24.83 -7.95
CA ILE A 143 3.24 24.62 -7.37
C ILE A 143 4.24 24.51 -8.50
N VAL A 144 5.37 25.23 -8.41
CA VAL A 144 6.43 25.20 -9.42
C VAL A 144 7.75 24.74 -8.78
N ILE A 145 8.27 23.63 -9.30
CA ILE A 145 9.55 23.05 -8.90
C ILE A 145 10.56 23.29 -10.00
N THR A 146 11.75 23.77 -9.63
CA THR A 146 12.89 23.84 -10.55
C THR A 146 13.80 22.65 -10.24
N GLY A 147 13.89 21.72 -11.19
CA GLY A 147 14.74 20.54 -11.07
C GLY A 147 16.23 20.88 -11.18
N ASP A 148 17.09 19.95 -10.77
CA ASP A 148 18.55 20.13 -10.81
C ASP A 148 19.07 20.34 -12.25
N ASN A 149 18.34 19.86 -13.26
CA ASN A 149 18.63 20.09 -14.68
C ASN A 149 18.17 21.47 -15.20
N SER A 150 17.71 22.37 -14.32
CA SER A 150 17.09 23.67 -14.64
C SER A 150 15.73 23.61 -15.35
N ASP A 151 15.14 22.42 -15.49
CA ASP A 151 13.77 22.23 -15.97
C ASP A 151 12.76 22.71 -14.93
N LYS A 152 11.63 23.27 -15.39
CA LYS A 152 10.54 23.75 -14.53
C LYS A 152 9.33 22.82 -14.64
N ASP A 153 9.01 22.15 -13.55
CA ASP A 153 7.81 21.35 -13.41
C ASP A 153 6.71 22.17 -12.73
N SER A 154 5.60 22.39 -13.45
CA SER A 154 4.43 23.10 -12.92
C SER A 154 3.28 22.13 -12.64
N TYR A 155 2.74 22.22 -11.43
CA TYR A 155 1.66 21.38 -10.91
C TYR A 155 0.45 22.26 -10.59
N PRO A 156 -0.57 22.33 -11.45
CA PRO A 156 -1.79 23.09 -11.17
C PRO A 156 -2.61 22.39 -10.07
N LEU A 157 -3.13 23.18 -9.14
CA LEU A 157 -3.97 22.71 -8.04
C LEU A 157 -5.45 22.86 -8.38
N MET A 158 -6.23 21.82 -8.11
CA MET A 158 -7.69 21.85 -8.20
C MET A 158 -8.28 22.55 -6.98
N LYS A 159 -9.04 23.63 -7.19
CA LYS A 159 -9.67 24.41 -6.11
C LYS A 159 -11.18 24.40 -6.24
N PHE A 160 -11.86 23.94 -5.19
CA PHE A 160 -13.33 23.93 -5.07
C PHE A 160 -14.04 23.27 -6.26
N VAL A 161 -13.50 22.16 -6.76
CA VAL A 161 -14.08 21.42 -7.89
C VAL A 161 -15.18 20.50 -7.36
N ARG A 162 -16.38 20.58 -7.95
CA ARG A 162 -17.50 19.71 -7.59
C ARG A 162 -17.30 18.30 -8.16
N THR A 163 -17.50 17.28 -7.34
CA THR A 163 -17.51 15.87 -7.78
C THR A 163 -18.87 15.42 -8.31
N ASN A 164 -18.89 14.25 -8.95
CA ASN A 164 -20.13 13.61 -9.40
C ASN A 164 -21.13 13.37 -8.25
N GLN A 165 -20.64 13.09 -7.04
CA GLN A 165 -21.48 12.88 -5.85
C GLN A 165 -21.79 14.19 -5.09
N GLY A 166 -21.45 15.34 -5.66
CA GLY A 166 -21.72 16.65 -5.05
C GLY A 166 -20.78 17.01 -3.88
N THR A 167 -19.71 16.26 -3.67
CA THR A 167 -18.64 16.62 -2.74
C THR A 167 -17.65 17.59 -3.37
N CYS A 168 -16.67 18.08 -2.59
CA CYS A 168 -15.69 19.08 -3.02
C CYS A 168 -14.29 18.47 -3.11
N ILE A 169 -13.61 18.65 -4.24
CA ILE A 169 -12.17 18.44 -4.39
C ILE A 169 -11.47 19.78 -4.22
N ASN A 170 -10.60 19.85 -3.21
CA ASN A 170 -9.81 21.03 -2.91
C ASN A 170 -8.40 20.60 -2.54
N GLN A 171 -7.47 20.86 -3.44
CA GLN A 171 -6.06 20.57 -3.22
C GLN A 171 -5.38 21.71 -2.45
N ARG A 172 -4.54 21.35 -1.48
CA ARG A 172 -3.75 22.24 -0.63
C ARG A 172 -2.29 21.84 -0.71
N SER A 173 -1.40 22.80 -0.93
CA SER A 173 0.05 22.56 -0.93
C SER A 173 0.51 22.10 0.46
N THR A 174 1.35 21.07 0.51
CA THR A 174 2.02 20.61 1.74
C THR A 174 3.44 21.15 1.87
N VAL A 175 4.02 21.61 0.77
CA VAL A 175 5.38 22.15 0.68
C VAL A 175 5.41 23.66 0.74
N ASN A 176 6.54 24.22 1.16
CA ASN A 176 6.83 25.64 1.20
C ASN A 176 7.87 26.04 0.15
N ILE A 177 7.93 27.35 -0.14
CA ILE A 177 8.96 27.91 -1.02
C ILE A 177 10.33 27.71 -0.38
N GLY A 178 11.28 27.16 -1.14
CA GLY A 178 12.62 26.83 -0.68
C GLY A 178 12.81 25.40 -0.22
N ASP A 179 11.75 24.59 -0.12
CA ASP A 179 11.87 23.18 0.20
C ASP A 179 12.50 22.41 -0.97
N ARG A 180 13.38 21.45 -0.67
CA ARG A 180 13.90 20.49 -1.65
C ARG A 180 13.02 19.24 -1.60
N VAL A 181 12.53 18.81 -2.74
CA VAL A 181 11.66 17.64 -2.88
C VAL A 181 12.35 16.53 -3.65
N GLU A 182 12.04 15.30 -3.30
CA GLU A 182 12.51 14.10 -3.98
C GLU A 182 11.40 13.44 -4.82
N PRO A 183 11.73 12.62 -5.83
CA PRO A 183 10.74 11.90 -6.62
C PRO A 183 9.85 11.04 -5.71
N GLY A 184 8.53 11.15 -5.89
CA GLY A 184 7.54 10.44 -5.08
C GLY A 184 7.17 11.12 -3.77
N GLN A 185 7.74 12.28 -3.43
CA GLN A 185 7.32 13.07 -2.27
C GLN A 185 5.99 13.79 -2.53
N VAL A 186 5.13 13.89 -1.51
CA VAL A 186 3.86 14.62 -1.59
C VAL A 186 4.09 16.13 -1.75
N LEU A 187 3.41 16.74 -2.72
CA LEU A 187 3.43 18.18 -2.99
C LEU A 187 2.15 18.87 -2.56
N ALA A 188 1.01 18.19 -2.73
CA ALA A 188 -0.28 18.70 -2.35
C ALA A 188 -1.24 17.57 -1.95
N ASP A 189 -1.94 17.80 -0.85
CA ASP A 189 -3.05 16.97 -0.39
C ASP A 189 -4.36 17.39 -1.06
N SER A 190 -5.29 16.46 -1.18
CA SER A 190 -6.70 16.65 -1.54
C SER A 190 -7.62 16.68 -0.30
N SER A 191 -8.93 16.76 -0.52
CA SER A 191 -9.97 16.90 0.52
C SER A 191 -10.09 15.71 1.50
N ALA A 192 -9.53 14.55 1.17
CA ALA A 192 -9.58 13.34 1.99
C ALA A 192 -8.17 12.76 2.21
N THR A 193 -7.16 13.63 2.26
CA THR A 193 -5.78 13.23 2.50
C THR A 193 -5.08 14.24 3.40
N GLU A 194 -4.12 13.76 4.19
CA GLU A 194 -3.23 14.57 5.00
C GLU A 194 -1.81 14.02 4.90
N GLN A 195 -0.85 14.90 4.56
CA GLN A 195 0.57 14.56 4.37
C GLN A 195 0.82 13.37 3.43
N GLY A 196 -0.01 13.23 2.39
CA GLY A 196 0.07 12.14 1.42
C GLY A 196 -0.57 10.83 1.87
N GLU A 197 -1.19 10.79 3.06
CA GLU A 197 -1.94 9.64 3.56
C GLU A 197 -3.44 9.84 3.39
N LEU A 198 -4.19 8.74 3.25
CA LEU A 198 -5.64 8.76 3.17
C LEU A 198 -6.24 9.13 4.54
N ALA A 199 -7.03 10.19 4.58
CA ALA A 199 -7.64 10.74 5.78
C ALA A 199 -9.15 10.88 5.57
N LEU A 200 -9.89 9.82 5.91
CA LEU A 200 -11.35 9.74 5.69
C LEU A 200 -12.18 10.36 6.83
N GLY A 201 -11.55 10.78 7.94
CA GLY A 201 -12.25 11.18 9.16
C GLY A 201 -11.43 12.09 10.10
N GLN A 202 -11.65 11.90 11.39
CA GLN A 202 -10.97 12.56 12.52
C GLN A 202 -10.64 11.51 13.59
N ASN A 203 -9.70 11.82 14.49
CA ASN A 203 -9.34 10.98 15.62
C ASN A 203 -10.21 11.21 16.86
#